data_AF-A0A1E3UDL7-F1
#
_entry.id   AF-A0A1E3UDL7-F1
#
_cell.length_a   1.000
_cell.length_b   1.000
_cell.length_c   1.000
_cell.angle_alpha   90.00
_cell.angle_beta   90.00
_cell.angle_gamma   90.00
#
_symmetry.space_group_name_H-M   'P 1'
#
loop_
_entity.id
_entity.type
_entity.pdbx_description
1 polymer ?
#
loop_
_entity_poly.entity_id
_entity_poly.type
_entity_poly.pdbx_seq_one_letter_code
_entity_poly.pdbx_strand_id
1 'polypeptide(L)'
;MDYINAFWVGGLICALVQILMEKTKLMPGRIMVLLVCTGALLGAIGLYEPFQEFAGAGASVPLLGFGNTLMKGVKEAVDEQGFLGLFSGGFKAGAVGTAAALIFGYLASLIFSPKMKK
;
A
#
# COMPACT_ATOMS: atom_id res chain seq x y z
N MET A 1 -3.02 23.02 1.24
CA MET A 1 -2.35 22.37 2.39
C MET A 1 -2.13 20.88 2.14
N ASP A 2 -2.99 20.25 1.34
CA ASP A 2 -2.96 18.82 1.03
C ASP A 2 -1.63 18.31 0.48
N TYR A 3 -0.95 19.06 -0.41
CA TYR A 3 0.38 18.68 -0.89
C TYR A 3 1.45 18.71 0.21
N ILE A 4 1.35 19.66 1.15
CA ILE A 4 2.27 19.76 2.29
C ILE A 4 2.00 18.57 3.22
N ASN A 5 0.74 18.30 3.54
CA ASN A 5 0.34 17.16 4.37
C ASN A 5 0.77 15.83 3.76
N ALA A 6 0.54 15.63 2.46
CA ALA A 6 0.99 14.44 1.76
C ALA A 6 2.51 14.29 1.79
N PHE A 7 3.25 15.38 1.58
CA PHE A 7 4.70 15.35 1.57
C PHE A 7 5.29 14.97 2.93
N TRP A 8 4.90 15.66 4.01
CA TRP A 8 5.52 15.41 5.32
C TRP A 8 5.04 14.10 5.94
N VAL A 9 3.76 13.71 5.78
CA VAL A 9 3.27 12.42 6.29
C VAL A 9 3.93 11.27 5.55
N GLY A 10 3.98 11.34 4.21
CA GLY A 10 4.67 10.34 3.41
C GLY A 10 6.17 10.26 3.75
N GLY A 11 6.83 11.42 3.87
CA GLY A 11 8.22 11.51 4.29
C GLY A 11 8.48 10.93 5.68
N LEU A 12 7.58 11.16 6.63
CA LEU A 12 7.66 10.59 7.98
C LEU A 12 7.50 9.07 7.96
N ILE A 13 6.54 8.53 7.19
CA ILE A 13 6.38 7.08 7.02
C ILE A 13 7.67 6.48 6.45
N CYS A 14 8.24 7.10 5.41
CA CYS A 14 9.50 6.65 4.82
C CYS A 14 10.65 6.67 5.83
N ALA A 15 10.79 7.76 6.61
CA ALA A 15 11.83 7.86 7.64
C ALA A 15 11.67 6.79 8.74
N LEU A 16 10.44 6.53 9.19
CA LEU A 16 10.16 5.46 10.16
C LEU A 16 10.53 4.07 9.61
N VAL A 17 10.22 3.82 8.33
CA VAL A 17 10.59 2.56 7.66
C VAL A 17 12.09 2.44 7.50
N GLN A 18 12.79 3.52 7.15
CA GLN A 18 14.26 3.54 7.10
C GLN A 18 14.88 3.24 8.46
N ILE A 19 14.38 3.84 9.54
CA ILE A 19 14.83 3.54 10.91
C ILE A 19 14.58 2.07 11.23
N LEU A 20 13.43 1.52 10.87
CA LEU A 20 13.12 0.11 11.08
C LEU A 20 14.10 -0.81 10.32
N MET A 21 14.46 -0.45 9.08
CA MET A 21 15.44 -1.18 8.27
C MET A 21 16.85 -1.11 8.85
N GLU A 22 17.28 0.05 9.35
CA GLU A 22 18.65 0.27 9.82
C GLU A 22 18.89 -0.19 11.27
N LYS A 23 17.87 -0.06 12.13
CA LYS A 23 18.00 -0.34 13.57
C LYS A 23 17.57 -1.75 13.95
N THR A 24 16.93 -2.49 13.05
CA THR A 24 16.50 -3.87 13.31
C THR A 24 17.19 -4.85 12.36
N LYS A 25 17.20 -6.14 12.74
CA LYS A 25 17.68 -7.23 11.87
C LYS A 25 16.57 -7.77 10.94
N LEU A 26 15.51 -6.99 10.74
CA LEU A 26 14.38 -7.43 9.90
C LEU A 26 14.79 -7.37 8.43
N MET A 27 14.55 -8.47 7.72
CA MET A 27 14.67 -8.47 6.27
C MET A 27 13.64 -7.52 5.65
N PRO A 28 13.96 -6.86 4.50
CA PRO A 28 13.03 -5.95 3.83
C PRO A 28 11.64 -6.55 3.60
N GLY A 29 11.56 -7.84 3.26
CA GLY A 29 10.29 -8.56 3.12
C GLY A 29 9.41 -8.53 4.38
N ARG A 30 10.00 -8.68 5.56
CA ARG A 30 9.24 -8.64 6.82
C ARG A 30 8.68 -7.26 7.12
N ILE A 31 9.43 -6.22 6.77
CA ILE A 31 9.02 -4.82 6.94
C ILE A 31 7.86 -4.49 6.00
N MET A 32 7.94 -4.94 4.74
CA MET A 32 6.83 -4.79 3.79
C MET A 32 5.54 -5.44 4.30
N VAL A 33 5.63 -6.69 4.78
CA VAL A 33 4.47 -7.42 5.33
C VAL A 33 3.91 -6.69 6.56
N LEU A 34 4.77 -6.23 7.48
CA LEU A 34 4.34 -5.48 8.65
C LEU A 34 3.55 -4.22 8.29
N LEU A 35 4.01 -3.44 7.31
CA LEU A 35 3.32 -2.23 6.85
C LEU A 35 1.95 -2.55 6.26
N VAL A 36 1.87 -3.56 5.39
CA VAL A 36 0.60 -3.98 4.78
C VAL A 36 -0.38 -4.49 5.84
N CYS A 37 0.07 -5.35 6.76
CA CYS A 37 -0.77 -5.87 7.83
C CYS A 37 -1.24 -4.76 8.79
N THR A 38 -0.36 -3.81 9.12
CA THR A 38 -0.71 -2.66 9.96
C THR A 38 -1.74 -1.78 9.27
N GLY A 39 -1.56 -1.49 7.98
CA GLY A 39 -2.53 -0.76 7.16
C GLY A 39 -3.90 -1.44 7.11
N ALA A 40 -3.92 -2.76 6.89
CA ALA A 40 -5.15 -3.55 6.89
C ALA A 40 -5.85 -3.54 8.25
N LEU A 41 -5.09 -3.68 9.36
CA LEU A 41 -5.63 -3.62 10.72
C LEU A 41 -6.23 -2.24 11.02
N LEU A 42 -5.50 -1.16 10.70
CA LEU A 42 -5.96 0.21 10.87
C LEU A 42 -7.21 0.50 10.01
N GLY A 43 -7.29 -0.08 8.81
CA GLY A 43 -8.47 -0.01 7.96
C GLY A 43 -9.66 -0.77 8.54
N ALA A 44 -9.42 -1.95 9.12
CA ALA A 44 -10.45 -2.78 9.74
C ALA A 44 -11.16 -2.07 10.91
N ILE A 45 -10.39 -1.35 11.73
CA ILE A 45 -10.89 -0.58 12.87
C ILE A 45 -11.40 0.83 12.49
N GLY A 46 -11.36 1.20 11.20
CA GLY A 46 -11.84 2.50 10.71
C GLY A 46 -10.93 3.69 11.01
N LEU A 47 -9.75 3.49 11.60
CA LEU A 47 -8.80 4.58 11.90
C LEU A 47 -8.03 5.06 10.67
N TYR A 48 -7.93 4.22 9.63
CA TYR A 48 -7.17 4.57 8.44
C TYR A 48 -7.85 5.64 7.57
N GLU A 49 -9.18 5.66 7.55
CA GLU A 49 -9.97 6.62 6.76
C GLU A 49 -9.72 8.08 7.15
N PRO A 50 -9.89 8.50 8.42
CA PRO A 50 -9.60 9.87 8.82
C PRO A 50 -8.10 10.21 8.69
N PHE A 51 -7.23 9.22 8.89
CA PHE A 51 -5.79 9.38 8.66
C PHE A 51 -5.48 9.68 7.18
N GLN A 52 -6.13 8.94 6.27
CA GLN A 52 -5.96 9.10 4.83
C GLN A 52 -6.60 10.40 4.32
N GLU A 53 -7.72 10.84 4.91
CA GLU A 53 -8.34 12.13 4.56
C GLU A 53 -7.42 13.30 4.91
N PHE A 54 -6.74 13.25 6.06
CA PHE A 54 -5.77 14.26 6.47
C PHE A 54 -4.48 14.25 5.64
N ALA A 55 -3.93 13.05 5.40
CA ALA A 55 -2.62 12.86 4.76
C ALA A 55 -2.68 12.75 3.23
N GLY A 56 -3.85 12.50 2.66
CA GLY A 56 -4.05 12.27 1.23
C GLY A 56 -3.09 11.22 0.66
N ALA A 57 -2.38 11.59 -0.40
CA ALA A 57 -1.39 10.74 -1.07
C ALA A 57 -0.24 10.28 -0.15
N GLY A 58 0.03 11.02 0.93
CA GLY A 58 1.06 10.65 1.90
C GLY A 58 0.74 9.38 2.68
N ALA A 59 -0.55 9.04 2.84
CA ALA A 59 -1.00 7.79 3.44
C ALA A 59 -1.40 6.75 2.39
N SER A 60 -2.06 7.15 1.30
CA SER A 60 -2.62 6.18 0.34
C SER A 60 -1.58 5.50 -0.57
N VAL A 61 -0.45 6.15 -0.86
CA VAL A 61 0.58 5.62 -1.78
C VAL A 61 1.53 4.60 -1.12
N PRO A 62 1.99 4.79 0.14
CA PRO A 62 2.83 3.79 0.81
C PRO A 62 2.17 2.40 0.99
N LEU A 63 2.96 1.38 1.27
CA LEU A 63 2.48 0.00 1.54
C LEU A 63 1.42 -0.07 2.66
N LEU A 64 1.48 0.88 3.60
CA LEU A 64 0.47 1.05 4.63
C LEU A 64 -0.93 1.33 4.01
N GLY A 65 -1.00 2.18 3.00
CA GLY A 65 -2.24 2.51 2.28
C GLY A 65 -2.74 1.36 1.43
N PHE A 66 -1.81 0.61 0.82
CA PHE A 66 -2.16 -0.61 0.11
C PHE A 66 -2.88 -1.63 1.00
N GLY A 67 -2.43 -1.80 2.25
CA GLY A 67 -3.11 -2.65 3.24
C GLY A 67 -4.55 -2.24 3.53
N ASN A 68 -4.80 -0.93 3.67
CA ASN A 68 -6.15 -0.40 3.85
C ASN A 68 -7.04 -0.66 2.62
N THR A 69 -6.52 -0.44 1.41
CA THR A 69 -7.23 -0.73 0.15
C THR A 69 -7.64 -2.20 0.04
N LEU A 70 -6.75 -3.13 0.42
CA LEU A 70 -7.09 -4.56 0.46
C LEU A 70 -8.23 -4.85 1.44
N MET A 71 -8.18 -4.28 2.65
CA MET A 71 -9.23 -4.50 3.66
C MET A 71 -10.58 -3.94 3.20
N LYS A 72 -10.60 -2.75 2.60
CA LYS A 72 -11.81 -2.17 1.99
C LYS A 72 -12.37 -3.07 0.90
N GLY A 73 -11.53 -3.55 -0.01
CA GLY A 73 -11.94 -4.46 -1.07
C GLY A 73 -12.53 -5.78 -0.56
N VAL A 74 -11.94 -6.34 0.51
CA VAL A 74 -12.51 -7.52 1.18
C VAL A 74 -13.87 -7.20 1.78
N LYS A 75 -14.00 -6.08 2.50
CA LYS A 75 -15.26 -5.66 3.12
C LYS A 75 -16.38 -5.49 2.09
N GLU A 76 -16.13 -4.72 1.03
CA GLU A 76 -17.08 -4.51 -0.07
C GLU A 76 -17.48 -5.83 -0.74
N ALA A 77 -16.53 -6.71 -1.03
CA ALA A 77 -16.83 -7.99 -1.65
C ALA A 77 -17.61 -8.93 -0.73
N VAL A 78 -17.37 -8.90 0.59
CA VAL A 78 -18.14 -9.66 1.57
C VAL A 78 -19.57 -9.13 1.65
N ASP A 79 -19.76 -7.82 1.61
CA ASP A 79 -21.09 -7.21 1.60
C ASP A 79 -21.89 -7.58 0.33
N GLU A 80 -21.22 -7.75 -0.82
CA GLU A 80 -21.86 -8.14 -2.10
C GLU A 80 -22.04 -9.66 -2.28
N GLN A 81 -21.02 -10.45 -1.95
CA GLN A 81 -20.90 -11.88 -2.32
C GLN A 81 -20.93 -12.82 -1.11
N GLY A 82 -21.11 -12.27 0.10
CA GLY A 82 -21.06 -13.02 1.34
C GLY A 82 -19.69 -13.67 1.57
N PHE A 83 -19.69 -14.93 1.99
CA PHE A 83 -18.45 -15.64 2.33
C PHE A 83 -17.45 -15.76 1.17
N LEU A 84 -17.91 -15.83 -0.08
CA LEU A 84 -17.03 -15.88 -1.25
C LEU A 84 -16.23 -14.58 -1.44
N GLY A 85 -16.78 -13.46 -0.99
CA GLY A 85 -16.14 -12.14 -1.03
C GLY A 85 -14.84 -12.06 -0.24
N LEU A 86 -14.69 -12.89 0.81
CA LEU A 86 -13.46 -12.97 1.60
C LEU A 86 -12.25 -13.35 0.75
N PHE A 87 -12.47 -14.21 -0.25
CA PHE A 87 -11.41 -14.70 -1.12
C PHE A 87 -11.20 -13.78 -2.32
N SER A 88 -12.25 -13.23 -2.92
CA SER A 88 -12.16 -12.47 -4.18
C SER A 88 -11.83 -10.98 -3.97
N GLY A 89 -12.29 -10.38 -2.87
CA GLY A 89 -12.26 -8.93 -2.67
C GLY A 89 -10.88 -8.32 -2.62
N GLY A 90 -9.98 -8.90 -1.80
CA GLY A 90 -8.60 -8.43 -1.69
C GLY A 90 -7.84 -8.52 -3.01
N PHE A 91 -7.99 -9.61 -3.75
CA PHE A 91 -7.35 -9.75 -5.07
C PHE A 91 -7.88 -8.73 -6.07
N LYS A 92 -9.20 -8.51 -6.11
CA LYS A 92 -9.81 -7.53 -7.01
C LYS A 92 -9.32 -6.10 -6.70
N ALA A 93 -9.27 -5.72 -5.42
CA ALA A 93 -8.80 -4.39 -5.01
C ALA A 93 -7.30 -4.19 -5.26
N GLY A 94 -6.48 -5.23 -5.07
CA GLY A 94 -5.05 -5.17 -5.37
C GLY A 94 -4.71 -5.21 -6.86
N ALA A 95 -5.56 -5.84 -7.68
CA ALA A 95 -5.26 -6.14 -9.08
C ALA A 95 -4.97 -4.90 -9.92
N VAL A 96 -5.74 -3.82 -9.76
CA VAL A 96 -5.58 -2.60 -10.56
C VAL A 96 -4.20 -1.97 -10.35
N GLY A 97 -3.77 -1.83 -9.09
CA GLY A 97 -2.47 -1.25 -8.76
C GLY A 97 -1.30 -2.09 -9.27
N THR A 98 -1.38 -3.41 -9.09
CA THR A 98 -0.35 -4.33 -9.57
C THR A 98 -0.30 -4.39 -11.11
N ALA A 99 -1.45 -4.42 -11.77
CA ALA A 99 -1.52 -4.40 -13.24
C ALA A 99 -0.96 -3.10 -13.80
N ALA A 100 -1.30 -1.95 -13.22
CA ALA A 100 -0.74 -0.66 -13.60
C ALA A 100 0.79 -0.66 -13.45
N ALA A 101 1.32 -1.10 -12.31
CA ALA A 101 2.76 -1.17 -12.08
C ALA A 101 3.49 -2.04 -13.13
N LEU A 102 2.91 -3.19 -13.49
CA LEU A 102 3.47 -4.08 -14.52
C LEU A 102 3.40 -3.48 -15.92
N ILE A 103 2.25 -2.93 -16.33
CA ILE A 103 2.06 -2.36 -17.66
C ILE A 103 2.95 -1.15 -17.86
N PHE A 104 2.94 -0.19 -16.93
CA PHE A 104 3.78 1.00 -17.03
C PHE A 104 5.27 0.66 -16.90
N GLY A 105 5.64 -0.30 -16.04
CA GLY A 105 7.00 -0.81 -15.97
C GLY A 105 7.47 -1.42 -17.29
N TYR A 106 6.61 -2.19 -17.96
CA TYR A 106 6.90 -2.75 -19.29
C TYR A 106 7.02 -1.65 -20.35
N LEU A 107 6.09 -0.69 -20.41
CA LEU A 107 6.15 0.42 -21.36
C LEU A 107 7.43 1.26 -21.18
N ALA A 108 7.83 1.53 -19.94
CA ALA A 108 9.09 2.21 -19.65
C ALA A 108 10.30 1.42 -20.17
N SER A 109 10.27 0.08 -20.07
CA SER A 109 11.35 -0.79 -20.59
C SER A 109 11.47 -0.83 -22.12
N LEU A 110 10.49 -0.30 -22.86
CA LEU A 110 10.58 -0.16 -24.32
C LEU A 110 11.36 1.09 -24.74
N ILE A 111 11.30 2.14 -23.92
CA ILE A 111 11.98 3.43 -24.19
C ILE A 111 13.37 3.42 -23.54
N PHE A 112 13.48 2.85 -22.35
CA PHE A 112 14.72 2.75 -21.59
C PHE A 112 15.20 1.31 -21.62
N SER A 113 16.52 1.09 -21.66
CA SER A 113 17.13 -0.25 -21.53
C SER A 113 17.55 -0.51 -20.07
N PRO A 114 16.63 -0.96 -19.18
CA PRO A 114 16.99 -1.29 -17.81
C PRO A 114 17.92 -2.50 -17.81
N LYS A 115 19.13 -2.33 -17.28
CA LYS A 115 20.06 -3.44 -17.05
C LYS A 115 19.72 -4.09 -15.72
N MET A 116 19.61 -5.42 -15.68
CA MET A 116 19.59 -6.12 -14.39
C MET A 116 20.95 -5.91 -13.71
N LYS A 117 20.93 -5.53 -12.43
CA LYS A 117 22.14 -5.52 -11.60
C LYS A 117 22.64 -6.97 -11.51
N LYS A 118 23.89 -7.19 -11.95
CA LYS A 118 24.62 -8.44 -11.74
C LYS A 118 24.86 -8.68 -10.26
#